data_AF-A0A538Q3C4-F1
#
_entry.id   AF-A0A538Q3C4-F1
#
_cell.length_a   1.000
_cell.length_b   1.000
_cell.length_c   1.000
_cell.angle_alpha   90.00
_cell.angle_beta   90.00
_cell.angle_gamma   90.00
#
_symmetry.space_group_name_H-M   'P 1'
#
loop_
_entity.id
_entity.type
_entity.pdbx_description
1 polymer ?
#
loop_
_entity_poly.entity_id
_entity_poly.type
_entity_poly.pdbx_seq_one_letter_code
_entity_poly.pdbx_strand_id
1 'polypeptide(L)'
;MIDEADLFMPAGAAKPPSKEPLQDLLRRARAAGLGIMLASQSPADFDYRSREQINLWFLGRIADRRSIDKMKPLFEHRPAVGAKLGTLEAGRFVLLQEGGTAEIERTPSLLRTEQLSEDELLALAAGKVRR
;
A
#
# COMPACT_ATOMS: atom_id res chain seq x y z
N MET A 1 -4.38 -5.62 -9.95
CA MET A 1 -3.90 -4.57 -9.03
C MET A 1 -4.23 -3.23 -9.65
N ILE A 2 -4.73 -2.26 -8.87
CA ILE A 2 -4.99 -0.90 -9.33
C ILE A 2 -4.06 0.01 -8.53
N ASP A 3 -3.20 0.71 -9.25
CA ASP A 3 -2.31 1.71 -8.67
C ASP A 3 -2.97 3.09 -8.68
N GLU A 4 -2.60 3.95 -7.73
CA GLU A 4 -3.24 5.26 -7.50
C GLU A 4 -4.78 5.20 -7.49
N ALA A 5 -5.32 4.24 -6.72
CA ALA A 5 -6.74 3.90 -6.68
C ALA A 5 -7.65 5.07 -6.25
N ASP A 6 -7.11 6.04 -5.51
CA ASP A 6 -7.80 7.29 -5.12
C ASP A 6 -8.16 8.17 -6.32
N LEU A 7 -7.41 8.13 -7.41
CA LEU A 7 -7.75 8.86 -8.64
C LEU A 7 -9.01 8.29 -9.31
N PHE A 8 -9.22 6.98 -9.18
CA PHE A 8 -10.33 6.28 -9.84
C PHE A 8 -11.58 6.20 -8.96
N MET A 9 -11.41 6.20 -7.64
CA MET A 9 -12.49 6.18 -6.64
C MET A 9 -12.22 7.26 -5.57
N PRO A 10 -12.22 8.55 -5.94
CA PRO A 10 -11.94 9.64 -5.00
C PRO A 10 -13.07 9.82 -4.00
N ALA A 11 -12.72 10.24 -2.79
CA ALA A 11 -13.66 10.68 -1.77
C ALA A 11 -14.36 11.98 -2.18
N GLY A 12 -15.54 12.24 -1.60
CA GLY A 12 -16.31 13.45 -1.86
C GLY A 12 -17.18 13.39 -3.11
N ALA A 13 -17.47 14.56 -3.68
CA ALA A 13 -18.46 14.74 -4.75
C ALA A 13 -17.97 14.34 -6.15
N ALA A 14 -16.67 14.16 -6.35
CA ALA A 14 -16.12 13.74 -7.63
C ALA A 14 -16.61 12.32 -7.99
N LYS A 15 -17.17 12.18 -9.20
CA LYS A 15 -17.61 10.92 -9.79
C LYS A 15 -16.96 10.71 -11.16
N PRO A 16 -15.68 10.31 -11.21
CA PRO A 16 -15.09 9.89 -12.48
C PRO A 16 -15.86 8.66 -13.03
N PRO A 17 -15.86 8.43 -14.35
CA PRO A 17 -16.54 7.29 -14.98
C PRO A 17 -16.10 5.92 -14.44
N SER A 18 -14.89 5.84 -13.87
CA SER A 18 -14.34 4.65 -13.25
C SER A 18 -14.96 4.31 -11.88
N LYS A 19 -15.54 5.29 -11.17
CA LYS A 19 -15.90 5.11 -9.75
C LYS A 19 -16.97 4.05 -9.54
N GLU A 20 -18.09 4.14 -10.26
CA GLU A 20 -19.21 3.21 -10.11
C GLU A 20 -18.85 1.78 -10.58
N PRO A 21 -18.21 1.58 -11.76
CA PRO A 21 -17.77 0.24 -12.17
C PRO A 21 -16.80 -0.42 -11.17
N LEU A 22 -15.85 0.34 -10.62
CA LEU A 22 -14.89 -0.20 -9.66
C LEU A 22 -15.53 -0.51 -8.30
N GLN A 23 -16.47 0.31 -7.83
CA GLN A 23 -17.26 0.02 -6.63
C GLN A 23 -18.09 -1.27 -6.80
N ASP A 24 -18.68 -1.47 -7.97
CA ASP A 24 -19.45 -2.68 -8.27
C ASP A 24 -18.55 -3.92 -8.39
N LEU A 25 -17.36 -3.76 -8.96
CA LEU A 25 -16.33 -4.81 -8.97
C LEU A 25 -15.96 -5.22 -7.55
N LEU A 26 -15.63 -4.28 -6.66
CA LEU A 26 -15.27 -4.56 -5.27
C LEU A 26 -16.41 -5.29 -4.53
N ARG A 27 -17.65 -4.86 -4.71
CA ARG A 27 -18.83 -5.47 -4.08
C ARG A 27 -19.03 -6.93 -4.48
N ARG A 28 -18.73 -7.27 -5.73
CA ARG A 28 -18.95 -8.63 -6.28
C ARG A 28 -17.72 -9.53 -6.20
N ALA A 29 -16.52 -8.95 -6.03
CA ALA A 29 -15.25 -9.66 -6.08
C ALA A 29 -15.20 -10.86 -5.14
N ARG A 30 -15.67 -10.70 -3.89
CA ARG A 30 -15.68 -11.79 -2.90
C ARG A 30 -16.52 -12.98 -3.35
N ALA A 31 -17.73 -12.75 -3.83
CA ALA A 31 -18.62 -13.81 -4.31
C ALA A 31 -18.08 -14.47 -5.59
N ALA A 32 -17.32 -13.73 -6.40
CA ALA A 32 -16.68 -14.22 -7.60
C ALA A 32 -15.31 -14.90 -7.36
N GLY A 33 -14.82 -14.94 -6.11
CA GLY A 33 -13.49 -15.50 -5.79
C GLY A 33 -12.31 -14.66 -6.31
N LEU A 34 -12.51 -13.36 -6.56
CA LEU A 34 -11.48 -12.46 -7.08
C LEU A 34 -10.76 -11.71 -5.95
N GLY A 35 -9.43 -11.80 -5.92
CA GLY A 35 -8.57 -10.98 -5.08
C GLY A 35 -8.22 -9.66 -5.78
N ILE A 36 -8.49 -8.52 -5.13
CA ILE A 36 -8.19 -7.19 -5.67
C ILE A 36 -7.21 -6.48 -4.72
N MET A 37 -6.12 -5.99 -5.29
CA MET A 37 -5.14 -5.15 -4.60
C MET A 37 -5.28 -3.71 -5.09
N LEU A 38 -5.46 -2.80 -4.15
CA LEU A 38 -5.53 -1.35 -4.37
C LEU A 38 -4.32 -0.70 -3.70
N ALA A 39 -3.60 0.13 -4.45
CA ALA A 39 -2.48 0.92 -3.95
C ALA A 39 -2.81 2.42 -4.10
N SER A 40 -2.35 3.23 -3.15
CA SER A 40 -2.54 4.67 -3.15
C SER A 40 -1.55 5.34 -2.19
N GLN A 41 -1.03 6.50 -2.59
CA GLN A 41 -0.22 7.34 -1.71
C GLN A 41 -1.08 8.14 -0.72
N SER A 42 -2.35 8.37 -1.07
CA SER A 42 -3.32 9.17 -0.33
C SER A 42 -4.52 8.32 0.06
N PRO A 43 -4.34 7.24 0.85
CA PRO A 43 -5.44 6.34 1.18
C PRO A 43 -6.58 7.09 1.88
N ALA A 44 -6.29 8.18 2.62
CA ALA A 44 -7.27 9.03 3.27
C ALA A 44 -8.30 9.65 2.29
N ASP A 45 -7.92 9.87 1.04
CA ASP A 45 -8.78 10.45 0.00
C ASP A 45 -9.50 9.39 -0.86
N PHE A 46 -9.37 8.12 -0.49
CA PHE A 46 -10.13 7.02 -1.09
C PHE A 46 -11.59 7.01 -0.60
N ASP A 47 -12.53 6.77 -1.52
CA ASP A 47 -13.97 6.76 -1.26
C ASP A 47 -14.38 5.82 -0.10
N TYR A 48 -15.16 6.36 0.84
CA TYR A 48 -15.51 5.68 2.08
C TYR A 48 -16.28 4.35 1.86
N ARG A 49 -17.22 4.28 0.90
CA ARG A 49 -17.96 3.04 0.62
C ARG A 49 -17.05 1.94 0.08
N SER A 50 -16.05 2.34 -0.70
CA SER A 50 -15.05 1.43 -1.26
C SER A 50 -14.14 0.88 -0.16
N ARG A 51 -13.83 1.68 0.87
CA ARG A 51 -13.02 1.26 2.03
C ARG A 51 -13.68 0.18 2.86
N GLU A 52 -15.00 0.26 3.06
CA GLU A 52 -15.76 -0.72 3.84
C GLU A 52 -15.74 -2.12 3.19
N GLN A 53 -15.43 -2.22 1.89
CA GLN A 53 -15.27 -3.51 1.18
C GLN A 53 -13.86 -4.11 1.32
N ILE A 54 -12.91 -3.38 1.91
CA ILE A 54 -11.51 -3.80 2.05
C ILE A 54 -11.30 -4.47 3.40
N ASN A 55 -11.04 -5.77 3.37
CA ASN A 55 -10.84 -6.58 4.58
C ASN A 55 -9.38 -6.58 5.09
N LEU A 56 -8.43 -6.19 4.24
CA LEU A 56 -7.00 -6.26 4.52
C LEU A 56 -6.30 -4.97 4.09
N TRP A 57 -5.66 -4.32 5.04
CA TRP A 57 -4.96 -3.05 4.83
C TRP A 57 -3.48 -3.20 5.14
N PHE A 58 -2.62 -2.84 4.20
CA PHE A 58 -1.19 -2.68 4.42
C PHE A 58 -0.88 -1.18 4.53
N LEU A 59 -0.78 -0.69 5.77
CA LEU A 59 -0.58 0.74 6.04
C LEU A 59 0.91 1.03 6.23
N GLY A 60 1.50 1.77 5.30
CA GLY A 60 2.86 2.30 5.43
C GLY A 60 2.92 3.59 6.24
N ARG A 61 4.03 4.32 6.13
CA ARG A 61 4.20 5.61 6.80
C ARG A 61 3.19 6.65 6.29
N ILE A 62 2.45 7.28 7.20
CA ILE A 62 1.58 8.43 6.93
C ILE A 62 1.98 9.54 7.90
N ALA A 63 2.71 10.54 7.41
CA ALA A 63 3.20 11.64 8.25
C ALA A 63 2.14 12.73 8.50
N ASP A 64 1.20 12.90 7.57
CA ASP A 64 0.17 13.93 7.67
C ASP A 64 -0.90 13.55 8.71
N ARG A 65 -1.02 14.38 9.75
CA ARG A 65 -1.95 14.16 10.85
C ARG A 65 -3.42 14.19 10.39
N ARG A 66 -3.74 15.04 9.42
CA ARG A 66 -5.11 15.15 8.87
C ARG A 66 -5.50 13.87 8.14
N SER A 67 -4.57 13.25 7.42
CA SER A 67 -4.76 11.96 6.75
C SER A 67 -4.94 10.83 7.76
N ILE A 68 -4.16 10.79 8.84
CA ILE A 68 -4.38 9.86 9.95
C ILE A 68 -5.77 10.07 10.56
N ASP A 69 -6.19 11.32 10.79
CA ASP A 69 -7.48 11.64 11.38
C ASP A 69 -8.65 11.16 10.52
N LYS A 70 -8.58 11.35 9.18
CA LYS A 70 -9.57 10.80 8.23
C LYS A 70 -9.64 9.26 8.25
N MET A 71 -8.53 8.61 8.59
CA MET A 71 -8.41 7.15 8.61
C MET A 71 -8.75 6.52 9.96
N LYS A 72 -8.99 7.32 11.01
CA LYS A 72 -9.34 6.85 12.35
C LYS A 72 -10.41 5.75 12.38
N PRO A 73 -11.51 5.81 11.60
CA PRO A 73 -12.51 4.74 11.62
C PRO A 73 -11.95 3.36 11.28
N LEU A 74 -10.87 3.26 10.49
CA LEU A 74 -10.25 1.97 10.13
C LEU A 74 -9.58 1.30 11.34
N PHE A 75 -9.10 2.08 12.30
CA PHE A 75 -8.34 1.58 13.45
C PHE A 75 -8.90 2.09 14.78
N GLU A 76 -10.19 2.41 14.83
CA GLU A 76 -10.85 2.90 16.04
C GLU A 76 -10.72 1.93 17.22
N HIS A 77 -10.87 0.63 16.95
CA HIS A 77 -10.66 -0.43 17.94
C HIS A 77 -9.17 -0.75 18.21
N ARG A 78 -8.24 -0.09 17.51
CA ARG A 78 -6.79 -0.31 17.57
C ARG A 78 -6.04 1.03 17.48
N PRO A 79 -6.27 1.96 18.43
CA PRO A 79 -5.79 3.35 18.31
C PRO A 79 -4.25 3.47 18.26
N ALA A 80 -3.54 2.48 18.78
CA ALA A 80 -2.08 2.39 18.69
C ALA A 80 -1.58 2.38 17.23
N VAL A 81 -2.37 1.89 16.28
CA VAL A 81 -2.04 1.91 14.85
C VAL A 81 -1.83 3.35 14.38
N GLY A 82 -2.78 4.25 14.63
CA GLY A 82 -2.72 5.64 14.17
C GLY A 82 -1.50 6.39 14.69
N ALA A 83 -1.14 6.18 15.97
CA ALA A 83 0.08 6.77 16.56
C ALA A 83 1.36 6.25 15.88
N LYS A 84 1.35 4.99 15.45
CA LYS A 84 2.49 4.33 14.83
C LYS A 84 2.70 4.73 13.38
N LEU A 85 1.64 5.01 12.61
CA LEU A 85 1.75 5.33 11.17
C LEU A 85 2.68 6.52 10.90
N GLY A 86 2.74 7.50 11.82
CA GLY A 86 3.63 8.66 11.68
C GLY A 86 5.12 8.34 11.88
N THR A 87 5.46 7.25 12.57
CA THR A 87 6.83 6.90 12.96
C THR A 87 7.42 5.72 12.19
N LEU A 88 6.64 5.06 11.32
CA LEU A 88 7.10 3.94 10.52
C LEU A 88 8.24 4.34 9.57
N GLU A 89 9.28 3.52 9.49
CA GLU A 89 10.33 3.68 8.48
C GLU A 89 9.87 3.22 7.10
N ALA A 90 10.59 3.66 6.05
CA ALA A 90 10.31 3.21 4.69
C ALA A 90 10.50 1.69 4.57
N GLY A 91 9.50 1.00 4.00
CA GLY A 91 9.49 -0.46 3.89
C GLY A 91 8.90 -1.18 5.10
N ARG A 92 8.44 -0.46 6.13
CA ARG A 92 7.66 -1.02 7.24
C ARG A 92 6.17 -0.70 7.07
N PHE A 93 5.34 -1.68 7.41
CA PHE A 93 3.90 -1.65 7.25
C PHE A 93 3.22 -2.21 8.50
N VAL A 94 2.05 -1.66 8.80
CA VAL A 94 1.08 -2.28 9.70
C VAL A 94 0.05 -2.99 8.84
N LEU A 95 -0.01 -4.31 8.95
CA LEU A 95 -1.11 -5.10 8.45
C LEU A 95 -2.28 -4.95 9.40
N LEU A 96 -3.41 -4.50 8.89
CA LEU A 96 -4.67 -4.38 9.62
C LEU A 96 -5.71 -5.28 8.95
N GLN A 97 -6.31 -6.15 9.77
CA GLN A 97 -7.36 -7.07 9.37
C GLN A 97 -8.38 -7.23 10.51
N GLU A 98 -9.53 -7.83 10.22
CA GLU A 98 -10.59 -8.05 11.21
C GLU A 98 -10.06 -8.74 12.47
N GLY A 99 -9.27 -9.80 12.29
CA GLY A 99 -8.70 -10.61 13.38
C GLY A 99 -7.54 -9.99 14.16
N GLY A 100 -7.00 -8.84 13.75
CA GLY A 100 -5.88 -8.22 14.47
C GLY A 100 -5.00 -7.32 13.63
N THR A 101 -3.86 -6.97 14.19
CA THR A 101 -2.80 -6.24 13.51
C THR A 101 -1.50 -7.03 13.55
N ALA A 102 -0.72 -6.96 12.48
CA ALA A 102 0.63 -7.49 12.43
C ALA A 102 1.58 -6.43 11.87
N GLU A 103 2.85 -6.51 12.23
CA GLU A 103 3.88 -5.67 11.64
C GLU A 103 4.58 -6.45 10.54
N ILE A 104 4.76 -5.80 9.39
CA ILE A 104 5.43 -6.40 8.24
C ILE A 104 6.55 -5.45 7.83
N GLU A 105 7.72 -6.02 7.59
CA GLU A 105 8.88 -5.31 7.07
C GLU A 105 9.27 -5.92 5.73
N ARG A 106 9.68 -5.06 4.78
CA ARG A 106 10.21 -5.55 3.52
C ARG A 106 11.48 -6.35 3.81
N THR A 107 11.55 -7.55 3.27
CA THR A 107 12.86 -8.20 3.10
C THR A 107 13.54 -7.56 1.90
N PRO A 108 14.79 -7.08 2.01
CA PRO A 108 15.50 -6.58 0.85
C PRO A 108 15.63 -7.67 -0.21
N SER A 109 15.59 -7.29 -1.48
CA SER A 109 15.85 -8.21 -2.58
C SER A 109 17.20 -8.89 -2.38
N LEU A 110 17.25 -10.22 -2.57
CA LEU A 110 18.50 -10.97 -2.61
C LEU A 110 19.38 -10.52 -3.80
N LEU A 111 18.74 -10.00 -4.85
CA LEU A 111 19.43 -9.37 -5.97
C LEU A 111 19.73 -7.92 -5.60
N ARG A 112 21.00 -7.64 -5.29
CA ARG A 112 21.52 -6.28 -5.16
C ARG A 112 21.78 -5.73 -6.56
N THR A 113 21.03 -4.72 -6.95
CA THR A 113 21.29 -3.94 -8.17
C THR A 113 22.30 -2.86 -7.83
N GLU A 114 23.56 -3.24 -7.66
CA GLU A 114 24.66 -2.29 -7.58
C GLU A 114 24.99 -1.83 -9.01
N GLN A 115 25.01 -0.52 -9.22
CA GLN A 115 25.38 0.04 -10.51
C GLN A 115 26.89 -0.09 -10.64
N LEU A 116 27.33 -1.01 -11.49
CA LEU A 116 28.74 -1.21 -11.80
C LEU A 116 29.17 -0.22 -12.87
N SER A 117 30.38 0.32 -12.73
CA SER A 117 31.03 1.07 -13.81
C SER A 117 31.38 0.14 -14.98
N GLU A 118 31.60 0.71 -16.16
CA GLU A 118 31.98 -0.05 -17.36
C GLU A 118 33.28 -0.85 -17.14
N ASP A 119 34.25 -0.26 -16.44
CA ASP A 119 35.52 -0.92 -16.10
C ASP A 119 35.30 -2.15 -15.20
N GLU A 120 34.40 -2.04 -14.22
CA GLU A 120 34.05 -3.15 -13.32
C GLU A 120 33.30 -4.26 -14.07
N LEU A 121 32.41 -3.90 -14.99
CA LEU A 121 31.71 -4.86 -15.85
C LEU A 121 32.69 -5.64 -16.74
N LEU A 122 33.64 -4.94 -17.37
CA LEU A 122 34.67 -5.57 -18.20
C LEU A 122 35.60 -6.46 -17.36
N ALA A 123 35.97 -6.03 -16.14
CA ALA A 123 36.79 -6.84 -15.23
C ALA A 123 36.08 -8.12 -14.77
N LEU A 124 34.79 -8.03 -14.45
CA LEU A 124 33.95 -9.18 -14.09
C LEU A 124 33.75 -10.13 -15.29
N ALA A 125 33.48 -9.59 -16.48
CA ALA A 125 33.35 -10.38 -17.71
C ALA A 125 34.66 -11.11 -18.08
N ALA A 126 35.81 -10.52 -17.76
CA ALA A 126 37.12 -11.13 -17.94
C ALA A 126 37.47 -12.17 -16.84
N GLY A 127 36.56 -12.48 -15.91
CA GLY A 127 36.77 -13.48 -14.85
C GLY A 127 37.72 -13.03 -13.74
N LYS A 128 38.06 -11.74 -13.66
CA LYS A 128 38.91 -11.18 -12.60
C LYS A 128 38.06 -10.79 -11.38
N VAL A 129 37.43 -11.77 -10.74
CA VAL A 129 36.69 -11.52 -9.49
C VAL A 129 37.70 -11.38 -8.35
N ARG A 130 37.66 -10.23 -7.64
CA ARG A 130 38.37 -10.02 -6.38
C ARG A 130 37.93 -11.10 -5.39
N ARG A 131 38.86 -11.92 -4.90
CA ARG A 131 38.70 -12.65 -3.64
C ARG A 131 38.75 -11.68 -2.46
#